data_AF-A0A225WHC2-F1
#
_entry.id   AF-A0A225WHC2-F1
#
_cell.length_a   1.000
_cell.length_b   1.000
_cell.length_c   1.000
_cell.angle_alpha   90.00
_cell.angle_beta   90.00
_cell.angle_gamma   90.00
#
_symmetry.space_group_name_H-M   'P 1'
#
loop_
_entity.id
_entity.type
_entity.pdbx_description
1 polymer ?
#
loop_
_entity_poly.entity_id
_entity_poly.type
_entity_poly.pdbx_seq_one_letter_code
_entity_poly.pdbx_strand_id
1 'polypeptide(L)' 'MTYHDDFRWRAVALLHVYDVPVAHVFELLGSKQRTIRRWYSLFLREGIVNE' A
#
# COMPACT_ATOMS: atom_id res chain seq x y z
N MET A 1 -14.54 -2.82 7.81
CA MET A 1 -13.66 -2.50 6.67
C MET A 1 -14.13 -1.19 6.09
N THR A 2 -13.51 -0.10 6.54
CA THR A 2 -13.78 1.24 6.01
C THR A 2 -13.14 1.35 4.63
N TYR A 3 -13.76 2.07 3.69
CA TYR A 3 -13.26 2.22 2.30
C TYR A 3 -11.77 2.61 2.23
N HIS A 4 -11.27 3.30 3.25
CA HIS A 4 -9.89 3.73 3.36
C HIS A 4 -8.89 2.60 3.70
N ASP A 5 -9.33 1.52 4.36
CA ASP A 5 -8.48 0.39 4.76
C ASP A 5 -8.28 -0.57 3.59
N ASP A 6 -9.35 -0.83 2.84
CA ASP A 6 -9.33 -1.59 1.59
C ASP A 6 -8.36 -0.97 0.60
N PHE A 7 -8.26 0.35 0.60
CA PHE A 7 -7.35 1.09 -0.25
C PHE A 7 -5.87 0.82 0.06
N ARG A 8 -5.51 0.77 1.34
CA ARG A 8 -4.14 0.52 1.79
C ARG A 8 -3.75 -0.92 1.55
N TRP A 9 -4.65 -1.85 1.83
CA TRP A 9 -4.46 -3.27 1.52
C TRP A 9 -4.29 -3.53 0.03
N ARG A 10 -5.04 -2.83 -0.84
CA ARG A 10 -4.83 -2.90 -2.30
C ARG A 10 -3.43 -2.43 -2.71
N ALA A 11 -2.95 -1.33 -2.15
CA ALA A 11 -1.59 -0.84 -2.42
C ALA A 11 -0.52 -1.89 -2.02
N VAL A 12 -0.67 -2.48 -0.84
CA VAL A 12 0.25 -3.52 -0.34
C VAL A 12 0.17 -4.78 -1.18
N ALA A 13 -1.02 -5.23 -1.58
CA ALA A 13 -1.17 -6.41 -2.43
C ALA A 13 -0.48 -6.22 -3.78
N LEU A 14 -0.65 -5.05 -4.42
CA LEU A 14 0.03 -4.72 -5.68
C LEU A 14 1.55 -4.77 -5.55
N LEU A 15 2.10 -4.24 -4.45
CA LEU A 15 3.55 -4.25 -4.21
C LEU A 15 4.09 -5.64 -3.86
N HIS A 16 3.43 -6.34 -2.94
CA HIS A 16 3.99 -7.53 -2.31
C HIS A 16 3.68 -8.82 -3.08
N VAL A 17 2.45 -8.93 -3.62
CA VAL A 17 1.99 -10.16 -4.28
C VAL A 17 2.25 -10.07 -5.78
N TYR A 18 2.04 -8.90 -6.37
CA TYR A 18 2.15 -8.71 -7.82
C TYR A 18 3.46 -8.05 -8.26
N ASP A 19 4.36 -7.73 -7.32
CA ASP A 19 5.66 -7.08 -7.57
C ASP A 19 5.56 -5.80 -8.43
N VAL A 20 4.43 -5.09 -8.32
CA VAL A 20 4.18 -3.87 -9.09
C VAL A 20 5.04 -2.74 -8.53
N PRO A 21 5.84 -2.03 -9.35
CA PRO A 21 6.66 -0.92 -8.87
C PRO A 21 5.84 0.18 -8.19
N VAL A 22 6.38 0.76 -7.11
CA VAL A 22 5.70 1.82 -6.34
C VAL A 22 5.31 3.04 -7.18
N ALA A 23 6.03 3.30 -8.27
CA ALA A 23 5.71 4.35 -9.23
C ALA A 23 4.37 4.08 -9.94
N HIS A 24 4.15 2.86 -10.42
CA HIS A 24 2.89 2.45 -11.04
C HIS A 24 1.75 2.42 -10.01
N VAL A 25 2.00 1.94 -8.78
CA VAL A 25 0.98 1.94 -7.73
C VAL A 25 0.55 3.38 -7.37
N PHE A 26 1.49 4.33 -7.36
CA PHE A 26 1.19 5.76 -7.18
C PHE A 26 0.30 6.29 -8.31
N GLU A 27 0.58 5.96 -9.57
CA GLU A 27 -0.22 6.39 -10.72
C GLU A 27 -1.65 5.82 -10.66
N LEU A 28 -1.78 4.54 -10.28
CA LEU A 28 -3.06 3.83 -10.21
C LEU A 28 -3.95 4.32 -9.06
N LEU A 29 -3.35 4.64 -7.92
CA LEU A 29 -4.06 4.96 -6.68
C LEU A 29 -4.10 6.47 -6.38
N GLY A 30 -3.32 7.29 -7.07
CA GLY A 30 -3.23 8.74 -6.81
C GLY A 30 -2.68 9.12 -5.43
N SER A 31 -2.22 8.14 -4.64
CA SER A 31 -1.67 8.34 -3.30
C SER A 31 -0.18 8.60 -3.36
N LYS A 32 0.32 9.63 -2.68
CA LYS A 32 1.76 9.98 -2.67
C LYS A 32 2.64 8.75 -2.41
N GLN A 33 3.72 8.60 -3.17
CA GLN A 33 4.66 7.47 -3.04
C GLN A 33 5.16 7.27 -1.60
N ARG A 34 5.43 8.36 -0.86
CA ARG A 34 5.84 8.29 0.55
C ARG A 34 4.79 7.60 1.44
N THR A 35 3.51 7.88 1.19
CA THR A 35 2.41 7.28 1.94
C THR A 35 2.30 5.79 1.64
N ILE A 36 2.40 5.40 0.36
CA ILE A 36 2.42 4.00 -0.07
C ILE A 36 3.60 3.26 0.57
N ARG A 37 4.80 3.83 0.53
CA ARG A 37 5.99 3.26 1.18
C ARG A 37 5.79 3.08 2.69
N ARG A 38 5.16 4.05 3.37
CA ARG A 38 4.86 3.94 4.80
C ARG A 38 3.93 2.77 5.10
N TRP A 39 2.85 2.59 4.32
CA TRP A 39 1.95 1.45 4.49
C TRP A 39 2.67 0.13 4.27
N TYR A 40 3.50 0.06 3.21
CA TYR A 40 4.25 -1.15 2.92
C TYR A 40 5.28 -1.47 4.01
N SER A 41 5.99 -0.48 4.53
CA SER A 41 6.92 -0.67 5.66
C SER A 41 6.22 -1.11 6.94
N LEU A 42 5.01 -0.62 7.23
CA LEU A 42 4.24 -1.07 8.39
C LEU A 42 3.79 -2.52 8.21
N PHE A 43 3.33 -2.88 7.01
CA PHE A 43 2.96 -4.26 6.68
C PHE A 43 4.14 -5.22 6.85
N LEU A 44 5.32 -4.88 6.34
CA LEU A 44 6.51 -5.71 6.48
C LEU A 44 6.96 -5.89 7.94
N ARG A 45 6.64 -4.93 8.81
CA ARG A 45 7.04 -4.96 10.23
C ARG A 45 6.02 -5.66 11.13
N GLU A 46 4.74 -5.38 10.94
CA GLU A 46 3.67 -5.73 11.88
C GLU A 46 2.56 -6.58 11.25
N GLY A 47 2.59 -6.79 9.93
CA GLY A 47 1.51 -7.50 9.20
C GLY A 47 0.21 -6.69 9.08
N ILE A 48 0.21 -5.40 9.40
CA ILE A 48 -0.95 -4.51 9.33
C ILE A 48 -0.63 -3.26 8.48
N VAL A 49 -1.67 -2.61 7.95
CA VAL A 49 -1.53 -1.39 7.13
C VAL A 49 -1.96 -0.12 7.85
N ASN A 50 -2.54 -0.28 9.05
CA ASN A 50 -2.96 0.74 10.00
C ASN A 50 -2.59 0.30 11.40
N GLU A 51 -2.31 1.25 12.27
CA GLU A 51 -2.27 1.05 13.72
C GLU A 51 -3.69 1.07 14.29
#